data_AF-A0A7J7SGL4-F1
#
_entry.id   AF-A0A7J7SGL4-F1
#
_cell.length_a   1.000
_cell.length_b   1.000
_cell.length_c   1.000
_cell.angle_alpha   90.00
_cell.angle_beta   90.00
_cell.angle_gamma   90.00
#
_symmetry.space_group_name_H-M   'P 1'
#
loop_
_entity.id
_entity.type
_entity.pdbx_description
1 polymer ?
#
loop_
_entity_poly.entity_id
_entity_poly.type
_entity_poly.pdbx_seq_one_letter_code
_entity_poly.pdbx_strand_id
1 'polypeptide(L)'
;MLDLYEPRQPKDDDPTEQPRPPPRPAISLLLEPRSLLVLRGAAYTRLLHGIAASRVDPLDTASLPLNAAACPSARPGACLVRGTRVSLTIRRVPRVLRAGLLLSK
;
A
#
# COMPACT_ATOMS: atom_id res chain seq x y z
N MET A 1 8.46 4.63 -2.49
CA MET A 1 7.56 4.63 -1.31
C MET A 1 6.43 3.64 -1.55
N LEU A 2 5.95 2.93 -0.52
CA LEU A 2 4.72 2.14 -0.55
C LEU A 2 3.64 2.86 0.25
N ASP A 3 2.52 3.13 -0.40
CA ASP A 3 1.42 3.90 0.15
C ASP A 3 0.23 2.99 0.44
N LEU A 4 -0.42 3.20 1.58
CA LEU A 4 -1.63 2.48 2.00
C LEU A 4 -2.84 3.42 2.00
N TYR A 5 -3.95 2.95 1.43
CA TYR A 5 -5.17 3.71 1.23
C TYR A 5 -6.38 2.98 1.79
N GLU A 6 -7.36 3.74 2.26
CA GLU A 6 -8.69 3.21 2.53
C GLU A 6 -9.39 2.91 1.20
N PRO A 7 -10.14 1.78 1.10
CA PRO A 7 -10.97 1.51 -0.06
C PRO A 7 -12.04 2.59 -0.25
N ARG A 8 -12.32 2.89 -1.51
CA ARG A 8 -13.46 3.75 -1.87
C ARG A 8 -14.75 3.14 -1.39
N GLN A 9 -15.62 3.98 -0.84
CA GLN A 9 -16.97 3.60 -0.44
C GLN A 9 -17.91 3.74 -1.64
N PRO A 10 -19.03 2.99 -1.72
CA PRO A 10 -19.96 3.09 -2.86
C PRO A 10 -20.58 4.48 -3.05
N LYS A 11 -20.68 5.29 -1.98
CA LYS A 11 -21.11 6.69 -2.05
C LYS A 11 -20.07 7.60 -2.72
N ASP A 12 -18.87 7.08 -2.97
CA ASP A 12 -17.79 7.81 -3.62
C ASP A 12 -17.86 7.83 -5.13
N ASP A 13 -18.70 6.99 -5.72
CA ASP A 13 -18.84 6.80 -7.16
C ASP A 13 -20.12 7.45 -7.72
N ASP A 14 -20.63 8.52 -7.09
CA ASP A 14 -21.78 9.26 -7.62
C ASP A 14 -21.42 9.93 -8.96
N PRO A 15 -22.07 9.54 -10.08
CA PRO A 15 -21.75 10.06 -11.41
C PRO A 15 -22.10 11.54 -11.61
N THR A 16 -22.80 12.18 -10.66
CA THR A 16 -23.13 13.61 -10.72
C THR A 16 -22.08 14.52 -10.07
N GLU A 17 -21.05 13.97 -9.42
CA GLU A 17 -19.99 14.79 -8.81
C GLU A 17 -18.82 15.10 -9.77
N GLN A 18 -18.21 16.28 -9.56
CA GLN A 18 -16.99 16.70 -10.25
C GLN A 18 -15.82 15.72 -9.99
N PRO A 19 -14.81 15.65 -10.88
CA PRO A 19 -13.65 14.78 -10.69
C PRO A 19 -12.97 15.05 -9.34
N ARG A 20 -13.02 14.06 -8.45
CA ARG A 20 -12.45 14.18 -7.10
C ARG A 20 -10.92 14.25 -7.16
N PRO A 21 -10.29 14.95 -6.19
CA PRO A 21 -8.83 14.94 -6.06
C PRO A 21 -8.32 13.50 -5.84
N PRO A 22 -7.06 13.22 -6.22
CA PRO A 22 -6.47 11.90 -6.03
C PRO A 22 -6.51 11.51 -4.54
N PRO A 23 -6.75 10.21 -4.23
CA PRO A 23 -6.82 9.75 -2.85
C PRO A 23 -5.49 10.01 -2.16
N ARG A 24 -5.56 10.49 -0.92
CA ARG A 24 -4.38 10.66 -0.06
C ARG A 24 -4.11 9.35 0.68
N PRO A 25 -2.83 8.95 0.81
CA PRO A 25 -2.51 7.77 1.59
C PRO A 25 -2.81 8.00 3.06
N ALA A 26 -3.32 6.98 3.73
CA ALA A 26 -3.46 6.96 5.18
C ALA A 26 -2.09 6.78 5.84
N ILE A 27 -1.23 5.95 5.23
CA ILE A 27 0.12 5.64 5.73
C ILE A 27 1.06 5.49 4.53
N SER A 28 2.28 6.01 4.66
CA SER A 28 3.37 5.79 3.70
C SER A 28 4.57 5.14 4.39
N LEU A 29 5.15 4.14 3.72
CA LEU A 29 6.31 3.37 4.20
C LEU A 29 7.45 3.44 3.18
N LEU A 30 8.68 3.65 3.66
CA LEU A 30 9.88 3.51 2.84
C LEU A 30 10.34 2.05 2.85
N LEU A 31 10.55 1.47 1.67
CA LEU A 31 10.99 0.09 1.52
C LEU A 31 12.39 0.03 0.91
N GLU A 32 13.40 -0.12 1.77
CA GLU A 32 14.80 -0.23 1.35
C GLU A 32 15.13 -1.58 0.68
N PRO A 33 16.21 -1.66 -0.10
CA PRO A 33 16.67 -2.93 -0.67
C PRO A 33 16.85 -4.01 0.40
N ARG A 34 16.33 -5.21 0.14
CA ARG A 34 16.36 -6.37 1.07
C ARG A 34 15.55 -6.20 2.36
N SER A 35 14.70 -5.18 2.46
CA SER A 35 13.71 -5.09 3.54
C SER A 35 12.63 -6.17 3.41
N LEU A 36 12.14 -6.69 4.53
CA LEU A 36 10.96 -7.57 4.58
C LEU A 36 9.75 -6.79 5.11
N LEU A 37 8.70 -6.67 4.30
CA LEU A 37 7.41 -6.13 4.73
C LEU A 37 6.43 -7.27 4.99
N VAL A 38 5.85 -7.30 6.20
CA VAL A 38 4.83 -8.29 6.59
C VAL A 38 3.53 -7.57 6.86
N LEU A 39 2.59 -7.64 5.91
CA LEU A 39 1.22 -7.15 6.10
C LEU A 39 0.35 -8.26 6.69
N ARG A 40 -0.36 -7.97 7.79
CA ARG A 40 -1.28 -8.89 8.47
C ARG A 40 -2.53 -8.15 8.96
N GLY A 41 -3.56 -8.92 9.31
CA GLY A 41 -4.80 -8.35 9.85
C GLY A 41 -5.41 -7.29 8.93
N ALA A 42 -5.89 -6.20 9.52
CA ALA A 42 -6.56 -5.11 8.79
C ALA A 42 -5.67 -4.47 7.71
N ALA A 43 -4.37 -4.31 7.94
CA ALA A 43 -3.46 -3.74 6.95
C ALA A 43 -3.32 -4.62 5.69
N TYR A 44 -3.56 -5.93 5.80
CA TYR A 44 -3.57 -6.84 4.66
C TYR A 44 -4.97 -7.01 4.03
N THR A 45 -6.03 -7.03 4.85
CA THR A 45 -7.38 -7.39 4.37
C THR A 45 -8.28 -6.20 4.07
N ARG A 46 -8.00 -5.02 4.60
CA ARG A 46 -8.87 -3.83 4.51
C ARG A 46 -8.24 -2.67 3.77
N LEU A 47 -6.91 -2.54 3.77
CA LEU A 47 -6.23 -1.45 3.08
C LEU A 47 -5.82 -1.86 1.67
N LEU A 48 -5.91 -0.89 0.75
CA LEU A 48 -5.28 -0.97 -0.56
C LEU A 48 -3.85 -0.47 -0.45
N HIS A 49 -2.94 -0.98 -1.29
CA HIS A 49 -1.58 -0.46 -1.35
C HIS A 49 -1.15 -0.19 -2.77
N GLY A 50 -0.31 0.83 -2.94
CA GLY A 50 0.18 1.27 -4.24
C GLY A 50 1.59 1.80 -4.16
N ILE A 51 2.26 1.80 -5.31
CA ILE A 51 3.52 2.50 -5.51
C ILE A 51 3.25 3.54 -6.58
N ALA A 52 3.28 4.83 -6.21
CA ALA A 52 3.05 5.90 -7.16
C ALA A 52 4.04 5.83 -8.34
N ALA A 53 3.59 6.10 -9.57
CA ALA A 53 4.46 6.14 -10.74
C ALA A 53 5.34 7.40 -10.74
N SER A 54 6.45 7.35 -9.99
CA SER A 54 7.43 8.44 -9.85
C SER A 54 8.84 7.93 -10.09
N ARG A 55 9.77 8.84 -10.39
CA ARG A 55 11.21 8.58 -10.49
C ARG A 55 11.95 8.89 -9.19
N VAL A 56 11.30 9.58 -8.25
CA VAL A 56 11.94 10.09 -7.04
C VAL A 56 10.95 10.02 -5.87
N ASP A 57 11.45 9.70 -4.68
CA ASP A 57 10.73 9.81 -3.42
C ASP A 57 11.32 10.97 -2.59
N PRO A 58 10.68 12.16 -2.57
CA PRO A 58 11.09 13.25 -1.70
C PRO A 58 10.68 12.96 -0.26
N LEU A 59 11.60 13.16 0.67
CA LEU A 59 11.39 12.98 2.10
C LEU A 59 11.37 14.35 2.75
N ASP A 60 10.19 14.97 2.78
CA ASP A 60 10.02 16.28 3.40
C ASP A 60 10.40 16.24 4.88
N THR A 61 11.06 17.30 5.34
CA THR A 61 11.47 17.47 6.75
C THR A 61 10.26 17.41 7.69
N ALA A 62 9.09 17.89 7.23
CA ALA A 62 7.86 17.90 8.02
C ALA A 62 7.04 16.61 7.91
N SER A 63 7.32 15.73 6.95
CA SER A 63 6.49 14.55 6.66
C SER A 63 7.34 13.36 6.23
N LEU A 64 7.96 12.73 7.21
CA LEU A 64 8.72 11.49 7.02
C LEU A 64 7.80 10.26 7.03
N PRO A 65 8.18 9.18 6.31
CA PRO A 65 7.45 7.92 6.35
C PRO A 65 7.45 7.34 7.77
N LEU A 66 6.40 6.59 8.10
CA LEU A 66 6.17 6.12 9.47
C LEU A 66 7.32 5.25 10.01
N ASN A 67 8.01 4.53 9.12
CA ASN A 67 9.14 3.67 9.46
C ASN A 67 10.51 4.35 9.29
N ALA A 68 10.58 5.69 9.21
CA ALA A 68 11.83 6.42 8.96
C ALA A 68 12.95 6.07 9.95
N ALA A 69 12.63 5.90 11.24
CA ALA A 69 13.62 5.52 12.26
C ALA A 69 14.30 4.17 11.99
N ALA A 70 13.66 3.28 11.22
CA ALA A 70 14.18 1.97 10.84
C ALA A 70 14.85 1.96 9.45
N CYS A 71 14.89 3.09 8.75
CA CYS A 71 15.42 3.20 7.39
C CYS A 71 16.58 4.20 7.34
N PRO A 72 17.85 3.76 7.23
CA PRO A 72 19.00 4.67 7.18
C PRO A 72 18.96 5.71 6.04
N SER A 73 18.28 5.41 4.94
CA SER A 73 18.06 6.36 3.84
C SER A 73 16.99 7.42 4.11
N ALA A 74 16.15 7.25 5.15
CA ALA A 74 15.04 8.14 5.47
C ALA A 74 15.48 9.42 6.21
N ARG A 75 16.40 10.18 5.62
CA ARG A 75 16.90 11.44 6.21
C ARG A 75 15.94 12.61 5.88
N PRO A 76 15.66 13.51 6.84
CA PRO A 76 14.91 14.74 6.57
C PRO A 76 15.49 15.54 5.40
N GLY A 77 14.65 15.97 4.47
CA GLY A 77 15.05 16.70 3.26
C GLY A 77 15.71 15.85 2.17
N ALA A 78 15.84 14.53 2.36
CA ALA A 78 16.45 13.67 1.35
C ALA A 78 15.56 13.50 0.13
N CYS A 79 16.19 13.22 -1.00
CA CYS A 79 15.53 13.02 -2.29
C CYS A 79 16.02 11.69 -2.88
N LEU A 80 15.23 10.63 -2.74
CA LEU A 80 15.66 9.28 -3.09
C LEU A 80 15.30 8.98 -4.55
N VAL A 81 16.32 8.87 -5.41
CA VAL A 81 16.13 8.52 -6.82
C VAL A 81 15.80 7.03 -6.94
N ARG A 82 14.74 6.71 -7.68
CA ARG A 82 14.31 5.33 -7.91
C ARG A 82 15.09 4.72 -9.06
N GLY A 83 15.62 3.53 -8.80
CA GLY A 83 16.12 2.62 -9.84
C GLY A 83 15.18 1.45 -10.06
N THR A 84 15.66 0.44 -10.76
CA THR A 84 14.96 -0.85 -10.88
C THR A 84 14.91 -1.54 -9.53
N ARG A 85 13.69 -1.81 -9.04
CA ARG A 85 13.44 -2.55 -7.80
C ARG A 85 12.76 -3.87 -8.11
N VAL A 86 13.27 -4.95 -7.53
CA VAL A 86 12.64 -6.26 -7.56
C VAL A 86 12.02 -6.53 -6.20
N SER A 87 10.75 -6.93 -6.17
CA SER A 87 10.06 -7.41 -4.96
C SER A 87 9.52 -8.80 -5.17
N LEU A 88 9.73 -9.65 -4.18
CA LEU A 88 9.10 -10.95 -4.09
C LEU A 88 7.93 -10.88 -3.11
N THR A 89 6.73 -11.17 -3.60
CA THR A 89 5.50 -11.19 -2.78
C THR A 89 5.04 -12.63 -2.60
N ILE A 90 4.94 -13.07 -1.35
CA ILE A 90 4.46 -14.40 -0.99
C ILE A 90 3.17 -14.25 -0.18
N ARG A 91 2.12 -14.97 -0.58
CA ARG A 91 0.86 -15.04 0.15
C ARG A 91 0.42 -16.49 0.31
N ARG A 92 -0.16 -16.80 1.47
CA ARG A 92 -0.88 -18.05 1.66
C ARG A 92 -2.31 -17.87 1.18
N VAL A 93 -2.71 -18.62 0.16
CA VAL A 93 -4.10 -18.70 -0.30
C VAL A 93 -4.73 -19.93 0.35
N PRO A 94 -5.65 -19.77 1.33
CA PRO A 94 -6.32 -20.92 1.94
C PRO A 94 -7.10 -21.70 0.88
N ARG A 95 -7.05 -23.03 0.94
CA ARG A 95 -7.96 -23.85 0.14
C ARG A 95 -9.38 -23.65 0.66
N VAL A 96 -10.26 -23.15 -0.19
CA VAL A 96 -11.70 -23.13 0.08
C VAL A 96 -12.33 -24.36 -0.57
N LEU A 97 -13.03 -25.19 0.21
CA LEU A 97 -13.87 -26.24 -0.35
C LEU A 97 -15.01 -25.54 -1.10
N ARG A 98 -15.15 -25.77 -2.41
CA ARG A 98 -16.40 -25.45 -3.10
C ARG A 98 -17.43 -26.46 -2.61
N ALA A 99 -18.24 -26.09 -1.62
CA ALA A 99 -19.35 -26.91 -1.17
C ALA A 99 -20.40 -26.98 -2.28
N GLY A 100 -20.31 -27.99 -3.15
CA GLY A 100 -21.47 -28.52 -3.85
C GLY A 100 -22.27 -29.39 -2.88
N LEU A 101 -22.86 -28.80 -1.83
CA LEU A 101 -23.81 -29.53 -1.00
C LEU A 101 -25.10 -29.67 -1.80
N LEU A 102 -25.23 -30.81 -2.50
CA LEU A 102 -26.55 -31.34 -2.86
C LEU A 102 -27.16 -31.89 -1.57
N LEU A 103 -27.85 -31.03 -0.82
CA LEU A 103 -28.81 -31.46 0.20
C LEU A 103 -30.00 -32.06 -0.53
N SER A 104 -29.90 -33.35 -0.83
CA SER A 104 -31.03 -34.18 -1.26
C SER A 104 -31.66 -34.78 -0.01
N LYS A 105 -33.00 -34.86 0.02
CA LYS A 105 -33.82 -35.34 1.13
C LYS A 105 -33.46 -36.75 1.62
#